data_AF-A0A9E6ADJ0-F1
#
_entry.id   AF-A0A9E6ADJ0-F1
#
_cell.length_a   1.000
_cell.length_b   1.000
_cell.length_c   1.000
_cell.angle_alpha   90.00
_cell.angle_beta   90.00
_cell.angle_gamma   90.00
#
_symmetry.space_group_name_H-M   'P 1'
#
loop_
_entity.id
_entity.type
_entity.pdbx_description
1 polymer ?
#
loop_
_entity_poly.entity_id
_entity_poly.type
_entity_poly.pdbx_seq_one_letter_code
_entity_poly.pdbx_strand_id
1 'polypeptide(L)'
;MAWSPDKTEVKSWNEWDTLRHVIVGRADDCHIPPAEPALDAKVPEDSDMRGQWGRRPQETIDRANELLDNFADQLRGRGVRVDRPTSIDHSQPATTPDFHTDSQFGCMPPRDVLLTVGHEILEATMSYRCRWFEYLNYRPLMQQYWDEDPKFRHEAAPKPRLTDEDYHPDYLSDKIGVEKRLQWAA
;
A
#
# COMPACT_ATOMS: atom_id res chain seq x y z
N MET A 1 30.38 -3.83 -13.27
CA MET A 1 29.45 -4.37 -14.29
C MET A 1 28.49 -3.26 -14.69
N ALA A 2 28.22 -3.09 -15.97
CA ALA A 2 27.16 -2.20 -16.44
C ALA A 2 25.80 -2.76 -15.95
N TRP A 3 24.89 -1.88 -15.55
CA TRP A 3 23.53 -2.27 -15.20
C TRP A 3 22.76 -2.73 -16.45
N SER A 4 21.80 -3.66 -16.29
CA SER A 4 20.91 -4.16 -17.35
C SER A 4 19.47 -4.20 -16.81
N PRO A 5 18.45 -3.84 -17.62
CA PRO A 5 17.04 -3.95 -17.24
C PRO A 5 16.58 -5.40 -16.99
N ASP A 6 17.29 -6.41 -17.51
CA ASP A 6 16.94 -7.81 -17.27
C ASP A 6 17.47 -8.35 -15.94
N LYS A 7 18.35 -7.59 -15.26
CA LYS A 7 18.93 -7.99 -13.98
C LYS A 7 18.04 -7.55 -12.84
N THR A 8 17.69 -8.47 -11.95
CA THR A 8 17.12 -8.15 -10.64
C THR A 8 18.24 -7.91 -9.63
N GLU A 9 18.17 -6.78 -8.94
CA GLU A 9 19.02 -6.44 -7.81
C GLU A 9 18.22 -5.51 -6.90
N VAL A 10 17.84 -6.00 -5.72
CA VAL A 10 17.21 -5.19 -4.70
C VAL A 10 18.31 -4.41 -3.99
N LYS A 11 18.39 -3.11 -4.27
CA LYS A 11 19.36 -2.23 -3.65
C LYS A 11 18.95 -0.76 -3.72
N SER A 12 18.50 -0.18 -2.60
CA SER A 12 18.25 1.26 -2.52
C SER A 12 18.65 1.82 -1.15
N TRP A 13 19.45 2.89 -1.12
CA TRP A 13 19.91 3.53 0.12
C TRP A 13 19.34 4.92 0.33
N ASN A 14 18.79 5.54 -0.72
CA ASN A 14 18.27 6.89 -0.71
C ASN A 14 17.29 7.09 -1.88
N GLU A 15 16.70 8.28 -1.96
CA GLU A 15 15.61 8.58 -2.88
C GLU A 15 16.08 9.37 -4.13
N TRP A 16 17.39 9.55 -4.36
CA TRP A 16 17.91 10.44 -5.43
C TRP A 16 19.01 9.84 -6.30
N ASP A 17 19.63 8.73 -5.91
CA ASP A 17 20.56 8.00 -6.76
C ASP A 17 19.85 7.54 -8.06
N THR A 18 20.64 7.23 -9.09
CA THR A 18 20.10 6.84 -10.39
C THR A 18 19.15 5.65 -10.28
N LEU A 19 17.86 5.90 -10.53
CA LEU A 19 16.83 4.87 -10.53
C LEU A 19 17.07 3.84 -11.64
N ARG A 20 16.96 2.56 -11.27
CA ARG A 20 17.24 1.42 -12.15
C ARG A 20 16.07 0.45 -12.26
N HIS A 21 15.39 0.20 -11.15
CA HIS A 21 14.28 -0.73 -11.04
C HIS A 21 13.25 -0.15 -10.07
N VAL A 22 11.98 -0.17 -10.44
CA VAL A 22 10.88 0.35 -9.62
C VAL A 22 9.63 -0.49 -9.78
N ILE A 23 8.80 -0.52 -8.73
CA ILE A 23 7.43 -1.06 -8.78
C ILE A 23 6.46 0.11 -8.98
N VAL A 24 5.63 0.03 -10.01
CA VAL A 24 4.52 0.97 -10.23
C VAL A 24 3.21 0.23 -9.96
N GLY A 25 2.33 0.81 -9.13
CA GLY A 25 1.07 0.17 -8.77
C GLY A 25 0.07 0.03 -9.92
N ARG A 26 -1.09 -0.55 -9.61
CA ARG A 26 -2.25 -0.64 -10.51
C ARG A 26 -3.50 -0.13 -9.81
N ALA A 27 -4.43 0.42 -10.58
CA ALA A 27 -5.77 0.76 -10.08
C ALA A 27 -6.74 -0.44 -10.15
N ASP A 28 -6.26 -1.59 -10.63
CA ASP A 28 -7.01 -2.83 -10.76
C ASP A 28 -7.78 -3.15 -9.48
N ASP A 29 -9.08 -3.38 -9.68
CA ASP A 29 -10.03 -3.73 -8.64
C ASP A 29 -9.94 -2.85 -7.38
N CYS A 30 -9.61 -1.56 -7.53
CA CYS A 30 -9.54 -0.65 -6.40
C CYS A 30 -10.92 -0.38 -5.81
N HIS A 31 -11.01 -0.46 -4.50
CA HIS A 31 -12.21 -0.25 -3.71
C HIS A 31 -12.07 1.01 -2.85
N ILE A 32 -13.19 1.70 -2.68
CA ILE A 32 -13.37 2.62 -1.56
C ILE A 32 -13.59 1.73 -0.33
N PRO A 33 -12.75 1.85 0.71
CA PRO A 33 -12.83 0.96 1.86
C PRO A 33 -14.14 1.18 2.63
N PRO A 34 -14.69 0.15 3.29
CA PRO A 34 -15.82 0.30 4.19
C PRO A 34 -15.49 1.25 5.34
N ALA A 35 -16.53 1.75 6.03
CA ALA A 35 -16.35 2.56 7.23
C ALA A 35 -15.51 1.79 8.26
N GLU A 36 -14.44 2.42 8.73
CA GLU A 36 -13.53 1.82 9.70
C GLU A 36 -12.86 2.88 10.57
N PRO A 37 -12.40 2.55 11.79
CA PRO A 37 -11.86 3.54 12.72
C PRO A 37 -10.70 4.38 12.17
N ALA A 38 -9.83 3.79 11.34
CA ALA A 38 -8.67 4.48 10.74
C ALA A 38 -9.06 5.50 9.65
N LEU A 39 -10.22 5.30 9.01
CA LEU A 39 -10.72 6.13 7.92
C LEU A 39 -11.73 7.16 8.41
N ASP A 40 -12.66 6.76 9.27
CA ASP A 40 -13.80 7.59 9.70
C ASP A 40 -13.35 8.88 10.38
N ALA A 41 -12.23 8.85 11.13
CA ALA A 41 -11.65 10.05 11.71
C ALA A 41 -11.27 11.12 10.67
N LYS A 42 -11.04 10.72 9.42
CA LYS A 42 -10.61 11.60 8.30
C LYS A 42 -11.75 12.04 7.41
N VAL A 43 -12.92 11.41 7.49
CA VAL A 43 -14.10 11.76 6.69
C VAL A 43 -14.92 12.79 7.48
N PRO A 44 -15.10 14.03 6.97
CA PRO A 44 -15.94 15.03 7.62
C PRO A 44 -17.35 14.49 7.90
N GLU A 45 -17.95 14.88 9.02
CA GLU A 45 -19.27 14.36 9.43
C GLU A 45 -20.37 14.60 8.37
N ASP A 46 -20.23 15.68 7.61
CA ASP A 46 -21.12 16.18 6.56
C ASP A 46 -20.69 15.76 5.14
N SER A 47 -19.71 14.88 5.00
CA SER A 47 -19.25 14.42 3.68
C SER A 47 -20.28 13.54 2.97
N ASP A 48 -20.52 13.84 1.69
CA ASP A 48 -21.32 13.05 0.76
C ASP A 48 -20.76 11.66 0.48
N MET A 49 -19.46 11.46 0.69
CA MET A 49 -18.80 10.15 0.60
C MET A 49 -19.10 9.25 1.80
N ARG A 50 -19.66 9.80 2.89
CA ARG A 50 -19.96 9.02 4.09
C ARG A 50 -21.00 7.95 3.76
N GLY A 51 -20.62 6.71 4.02
CA GLY A 51 -21.47 5.55 3.75
C GLY A 51 -21.46 5.08 2.29
N GLN A 52 -20.56 5.60 1.45
CA GLN A 52 -20.31 5.08 0.11
C GLN A 52 -18.99 4.30 0.11
N TRP A 53 -19.06 2.99 -0.14
CA TRP A 53 -17.90 2.12 -0.24
C TRP A 53 -18.10 1.06 -1.32
N GLY A 54 -17.05 0.28 -1.57
CA GLY A 54 -17.06 -0.77 -2.59
C GLY A 54 -16.24 -0.39 -3.82
N ARG A 55 -16.37 -1.18 -4.88
CA ARG A 55 -15.54 -1.06 -6.06
C ARG A 55 -15.67 0.31 -6.72
N ARG A 56 -14.55 0.93 -7.08
CA ARG A 56 -14.56 2.19 -7.82
C ARG A 56 -15.23 2.01 -9.20
N PRO A 57 -15.86 3.05 -9.75
CA PRO A 57 -16.45 2.99 -11.09
C PRO A 57 -15.40 2.56 -12.13
N GLN A 58 -15.79 1.66 -13.04
CA GLN A 58 -14.87 1.08 -14.02
C GLN A 58 -14.13 2.15 -14.84
N GLU A 59 -14.84 3.19 -15.28
CA GLU A 59 -14.26 4.31 -16.03
C GLU A 59 -13.10 4.97 -15.27
N THR A 60 -13.23 5.13 -13.95
CA THR A 60 -12.18 5.75 -13.13
C THR A 60 -10.97 4.82 -12.95
N ILE A 61 -11.21 3.50 -12.85
CA ILE A 61 -10.15 2.48 -12.81
C ILE A 61 -9.38 2.48 -14.13
N ASP A 62 -10.10 2.44 -15.25
CA ASP A 62 -9.51 2.42 -16.60
C ASP A 62 -8.67 3.68 -16.85
N ARG A 63 -9.21 4.86 -16.50
CA ARG A 63 -8.49 6.12 -16.64
C ARG A 63 -7.25 6.18 -15.76
N ALA A 64 -7.32 5.68 -14.52
CA ALA A 64 -6.16 5.62 -13.64
C ALA A 64 -5.08 4.66 -14.16
N ASN A 65 -5.49 3.49 -14.67
CA ASN A 65 -4.56 2.54 -15.28
C ASN A 65 -3.91 3.08 -16.54
N GLU A 66 -4.63 3.79 -17.40
CA GLU A 66 -4.05 4.47 -18.57
C GLU A 66 -2.93 5.43 -18.14
N LEU A 67 -3.14 6.23 -17.08
CA LEU A 67 -2.13 7.15 -16.56
C LEU A 67 -0.93 6.41 -15.94
N LEU A 68 -1.17 5.34 -15.17
CA LEU A 68 -0.13 4.52 -14.55
C LEU A 68 0.70 3.76 -15.58
N ASP A 69 0.07 3.26 -16.63
CA ASP A 69 0.73 2.55 -17.73
C ASP A 69 1.58 3.51 -18.56
N ASN A 70 1.04 4.68 -18.89
CA ASN A 70 1.81 5.75 -19.54
C ASN A 70 3.03 6.17 -18.70
N PHE A 71 2.88 6.27 -17.37
CA PHE A 71 4.00 6.58 -16.48
C PHE A 71 5.04 5.45 -16.45
N ALA A 72 4.60 4.20 -16.37
CA ALA A 72 5.48 3.03 -16.43
C ALA A 72 6.27 2.99 -17.76
N ASP A 73 5.62 3.28 -18.89
CA ASP A 73 6.26 3.29 -20.20
C ASP A 73 7.25 4.42 -20.36
N GLN A 74 6.96 5.59 -19.80
CA GLN A 74 7.90 6.70 -19.72
C GLN A 74 9.16 6.35 -18.92
N LEU A 75 9.06 5.53 -17.87
CA LEU A 75 10.20 5.05 -17.11
C LEU A 75 11.00 3.99 -17.89
N ARG A 76 10.30 3.04 -18.53
CA ARG A 76 10.93 2.05 -19.42
C ARG A 76 11.69 2.70 -20.57
N GLY A 77 11.12 3.73 -21.20
CA GLY A 77 11.77 4.50 -22.27
C GLY A 77 13.04 5.24 -21.82
N ARG A 78 13.20 5.48 -20.51
CA ARG A 78 14.43 6.02 -19.90
C ARG A 78 15.40 4.92 -19.46
N GLY A 79 15.12 3.66 -19.80
CA GLY A 79 15.91 2.51 -19.41
C GLY A 79 15.77 2.19 -17.93
N VAL A 80 14.60 2.37 -17.31
CA VAL A 80 14.30 1.86 -15.95
C VAL A 80 13.48 0.58 -16.09
N ARG A 81 13.83 -0.49 -15.37
CA ARG A 81 12.97 -1.67 -15.26
C ARG A 81 11.74 -1.32 -14.42
N VAL A 82 10.55 -1.63 -14.94
CA VAL A 82 9.29 -1.37 -14.23
C VAL A 82 8.49 -2.66 -14.07
N ASP A 83 8.39 -3.11 -12.83
CA ASP A 83 7.53 -4.22 -12.44
C ASP A 83 6.20 -3.68 -11.91
N ARG A 84 5.15 -4.51 -11.95
CA ARG A 84 3.79 -4.14 -11.56
C ARG A 84 3.23 -5.20 -10.62
N PRO A 85 2.46 -4.85 -9.58
CA PRO A 85 1.84 -5.82 -8.69
C PRO A 85 0.79 -6.66 -9.42
N THR A 86 0.42 -7.76 -8.79
CA THR A 86 -0.68 -8.63 -9.23
C THR A 86 -1.88 -8.37 -8.32
N SER A 87 -2.94 -7.79 -8.87
CA SER A 87 -4.16 -7.54 -8.11
C SER A 87 -4.77 -8.84 -7.60
N ILE A 88 -5.16 -8.84 -6.33
CA ILE A 88 -6.10 -9.82 -5.78
C ILE A 88 -7.55 -9.33 -6.00
N ASP A 89 -8.52 -10.17 -5.63
CA ASP A 89 -9.94 -9.77 -5.52
C ASP A 89 -10.14 -8.99 -4.22
N HIS A 90 -10.23 -7.66 -4.33
CA HIS A 90 -10.39 -6.77 -3.19
C HIS A 90 -11.83 -6.69 -2.70
N SER A 91 -12.79 -7.32 -3.40
CA SER A 91 -14.16 -7.46 -2.91
C SER A 91 -14.28 -8.50 -1.78
N GLN A 92 -13.27 -9.36 -1.61
CA GLN A 92 -13.23 -10.33 -0.53
C GLN A 92 -13.07 -9.64 0.83
N PRO A 93 -13.84 -10.05 1.85
CA PRO A 93 -13.71 -9.50 3.20
C PRO A 93 -12.39 -9.92 3.85
N ALA A 94 -11.87 -9.07 4.74
CA ALA A 94 -10.79 -9.44 5.63
C ALA A 94 -11.35 -9.67 7.04
N THR A 95 -11.20 -10.90 7.54
CA THR A 95 -11.67 -11.30 8.87
C THR A 95 -10.50 -11.84 9.68
N THR A 96 -10.32 -11.30 10.88
CA THR A 96 -9.40 -11.79 11.90
C THR A 96 -10.19 -12.11 13.17
N PRO A 97 -9.57 -12.68 14.22
CA PRO A 97 -10.25 -12.79 15.52
C PRO A 97 -10.68 -11.46 16.14
N ASP A 98 -10.11 -10.34 15.68
CA ASP A 98 -10.25 -9.01 16.30
C ASP A 98 -11.11 -8.03 15.49
N PHE A 99 -11.21 -8.22 14.17
CA PHE A 99 -12.00 -7.34 13.32
C PHE A 99 -12.52 -8.03 12.06
N HIS A 100 -13.49 -7.37 11.45
CA HIS A 100 -14.06 -7.70 10.14
C HIS A 100 -14.17 -6.43 9.29
N THR A 101 -13.89 -6.54 8.00
CA THR A 101 -14.18 -5.50 6.99
C THR A 101 -14.74 -6.18 5.73
N ASP A 102 -15.78 -5.58 5.16
CA ASP A 102 -16.54 -6.17 4.05
C ASP A 102 -15.75 -6.25 2.73
N SER A 103 -14.80 -5.34 2.54
CA SER A 103 -13.89 -5.34 1.41
C SER A 103 -12.51 -4.80 1.79
N GLN A 104 -11.55 -4.98 0.88
CA GLN A 104 -10.18 -4.51 0.98
C GLN A 104 -9.98 -3.24 0.16
N PHE A 105 -8.73 -2.79 -0.01
CA PHE A 105 -8.42 -1.47 -0.59
C PHE A 105 -7.99 -1.50 -2.07
N GLY A 106 -6.79 -2.00 -2.37
CA GLY A 106 -6.23 -1.96 -3.72
C GLY A 106 -4.74 -2.26 -3.75
N CYS A 107 -4.12 -2.12 -4.92
CA CYS A 107 -2.69 -2.36 -5.13
C CYS A 107 -1.94 -1.17 -5.77
N MET A 108 -2.52 0.02 -5.69
CA MET A 108 -1.96 1.23 -6.31
C MET A 108 -0.74 1.82 -5.58
N PRO A 109 -0.64 1.78 -4.23
CA PRO A 109 0.46 2.43 -3.53
C PRO A 109 1.52 1.44 -2.97
N PRO A 110 2.45 0.91 -3.80
CA PRO A 110 3.56 0.07 -3.30
C PRO A 110 4.36 0.73 -2.19
N ARG A 111 4.51 2.06 -2.26
CA ARG A 111 5.30 2.86 -1.30
C ARG A 111 4.73 2.82 0.12
N ASP A 112 3.43 2.63 0.27
CA ASP A 112 2.82 2.51 1.58
C ASP A 112 3.21 1.18 2.22
N VAL A 113 3.25 0.11 1.42
CA VAL A 113 3.37 -1.27 1.89
C VAL A 113 4.82 -1.75 1.98
N LEU A 114 5.71 -1.25 1.11
CA LEU A 114 7.07 -1.74 0.96
C LEU A 114 8.09 -0.62 1.18
N LEU A 115 9.06 -0.88 2.05
CA LEU A 115 10.23 -0.02 2.26
C LEU A 115 11.51 -0.77 1.88
N THR A 116 12.27 -0.26 0.91
CA THR A 116 13.59 -0.81 0.55
C THR A 116 14.69 -0.10 1.33
N VAL A 117 15.53 -0.86 2.05
CA VAL A 117 16.72 -0.34 2.76
C VAL A 117 17.92 -1.24 2.45
N GLY A 118 18.85 -0.71 1.65
CA GLY A 118 19.95 -1.51 1.12
C GLY A 118 19.41 -2.69 0.34
N HIS A 119 19.83 -3.90 0.71
CA HIS A 119 19.43 -5.16 0.08
C HIS A 119 18.14 -5.78 0.67
N GLU A 120 17.41 -5.02 1.47
CA GLU A 120 16.24 -5.50 2.20
C GLU A 120 14.98 -4.79 1.72
N ILE A 121 13.86 -5.52 1.61
CA ILE A 121 12.52 -4.94 1.54
C ILE A 121 11.77 -5.37 2.80
N LEU A 122 11.27 -4.37 3.53
CA LEU A 122 10.44 -4.53 4.72
C LEU A 122 8.97 -4.28 4.35
N GLU A 123 8.12 -5.26 4.63
CA GLU A 123 6.66 -5.09 4.59
C GLU A 123 6.19 -4.31 5.81
N ALA A 124 5.57 -3.16 5.56
CA ALA A 124 4.89 -2.38 6.58
C ALA A 124 3.59 -3.05 7.01
N THR A 125 3.19 -2.81 8.26
CA THR A 125 2.14 -3.59 8.91
C THR A 125 0.72 -3.10 8.62
N MET A 126 0.62 -1.86 8.15
CA MET A 126 -0.59 -1.07 7.94
C MET A 126 -1.31 -0.76 9.27
N SER A 127 -2.16 0.26 9.23
CA SER A 127 -3.05 0.65 10.34
C SER A 127 -4.53 0.67 9.94
N TYR A 128 -4.84 0.30 8.71
CA TYR A 128 -6.20 0.23 8.17
C TYR A 128 -6.56 -1.25 8.06
N ARG A 129 -7.71 -1.64 8.61
CA ARG A 129 -8.24 -3.01 8.56
C ARG A 129 -8.43 -3.46 7.11
N CYS A 130 -8.90 -2.57 6.21
CA CYS A 130 -9.05 -2.88 4.78
C CYS A 130 -7.72 -3.13 4.03
N ARG A 131 -6.58 -2.79 4.64
CA ARG A 131 -5.23 -2.96 4.08
C ARG A 131 -4.47 -4.14 4.69
N TRP A 132 -5.11 -4.92 5.56
CA TRP A 132 -4.47 -5.99 6.33
C TRP A 132 -3.69 -7.00 5.47
N PHE A 133 -4.30 -7.43 4.36
CA PHE A 133 -3.74 -8.37 3.39
C PHE A 133 -3.15 -7.71 2.14
N GLU A 134 -2.97 -6.38 2.12
CA GLU A 134 -2.53 -5.65 0.92
C GLU A 134 -1.17 -6.11 0.39
N TYR A 135 -0.30 -6.60 1.29
CA TYR A 135 0.99 -7.17 0.96
C TYR A 135 0.91 -8.35 -0.02
N LEU A 136 -0.23 -9.08 -0.08
CA LEU A 136 -0.43 -10.20 -0.99
C LEU A 136 -0.31 -9.79 -2.46
N ASN A 137 -0.68 -8.55 -2.80
CA ASN A 137 -0.56 -8.01 -4.16
C ASN A 137 0.90 -7.98 -4.67
N TYR A 138 1.86 -7.95 -3.74
CA TYR A 138 3.29 -7.85 -4.04
C TYR A 138 4.03 -9.17 -3.85
N ARG A 139 3.39 -10.20 -3.26
CA ARG A 139 4.03 -11.49 -2.98
C ARG A 139 4.63 -12.17 -4.22
N PRO A 140 4.00 -12.14 -5.41
CA PRO A 140 4.64 -12.67 -6.62
C PRO A 140 5.97 -11.98 -6.95
N LEU A 141 6.06 -10.66 -6.79
CA LEU A 141 7.29 -9.90 -7.01
C LEU A 141 8.34 -10.22 -5.94
N MET A 142 7.93 -10.29 -4.66
CA MET A 142 8.85 -10.63 -3.57
C MET A 142 9.46 -12.03 -3.76
N GLN A 143 8.65 -13.00 -4.21
CA GLN A 143 9.13 -14.34 -4.55
C GLN A 143 10.13 -14.30 -5.71
N GLN A 144 9.79 -13.58 -6.78
CA GLN A 144 10.70 -13.40 -7.92
C GLN A 144 12.04 -12.80 -7.48
N TYR A 145 12.03 -11.75 -6.67
CA TYR A 145 13.26 -11.09 -6.22
C TYR A 145 14.10 -11.97 -5.30
N TRP A 146 13.45 -12.81 -4.49
CA TRP A 146 14.11 -13.81 -3.66
C TRP A 146 14.85 -14.87 -4.48
N ASP A 147 14.24 -15.33 -5.57
CA ASP A 147 14.84 -16.34 -6.43
C ASP A 147 15.96 -15.76 -7.31
N GLU A 148 15.86 -14.48 -7.70
CA GLU A 148 16.76 -13.84 -8.67
C GLU A 148 17.94 -13.07 -8.03
N ASP A 149 17.81 -12.52 -6.82
CA ASP A 149 18.87 -11.77 -6.12
C ASP A 149 19.36 -12.51 -4.85
N PRO A 150 20.54 -13.17 -4.88
CA PRO A 150 21.09 -13.90 -3.73
C PRO A 150 21.37 -13.06 -2.47
N LYS A 151 21.35 -11.72 -2.56
CA LYS A 151 21.53 -10.82 -1.42
C LYS A 151 20.23 -10.30 -0.85
N PHE A 152 19.11 -10.53 -1.54
CA PHE A 152 17.83 -9.97 -1.14
C PHE A 152 17.39 -10.55 0.20
N ARG A 153 16.96 -9.67 1.10
CA ARG A 153 16.28 -10.00 2.35
C ARG A 153 14.85 -9.50 2.28
N HIS A 154 13.91 -10.39 2.52
CA HIS A 154 12.50 -10.03 2.64
C HIS A 154 12.08 -10.17 4.10
N GLU A 155 11.66 -9.06 4.70
CA GLU A 155 11.22 -9.02 6.09
C GLU A 155 9.81 -8.49 6.20
N ALA A 156 9.07 -8.96 7.21
CA ALA A 156 7.74 -8.45 7.53
C ALA A 156 7.74 -7.98 8.99
N ALA A 157 7.35 -6.73 9.19
CA ALA A 157 7.21 -6.20 10.54
C ALA A 157 6.05 -6.90 11.30
N PRO A 158 6.06 -6.91 12.65
CA PRO A 158 5.02 -7.55 13.45
C PRO A 158 3.62 -7.00 13.14
N LYS A 159 2.77 -7.83 12.54
CA LYS A 159 1.40 -7.48 12.17
C LYS A 159 0.55 -7.14 13.43
N PRO A 160 -0.03 -5.92 13.55
CA PRO A 160 -0.78 -5.47 14.73
C PRO A 160 -2.17 -6.11 14.79
N ARG A 161 -2.78 -6.24 15.97
CA ARG A 161 -4.13 -6.85 16.05
C ARG A 161 -5.24 -5.97 15.49
N LEU A 162 -5.02 -4.64 15.43
CA LEU A 162 -5.99 -3.66 14.92
C LEU A 162 -7.35 -3.76 15.63
N THR A 163 -7.31 -3.98 16.94
CA THR A 163 -8.47 -3.93 17.84
C THR A 163 -9.00 -2.51 17.96
N ASP A 164 -10.18 -2.33 18.53
CA ASP A 164 -10.73 -0.98 18.74
C ASP A 164 -9.87 -0.11 19.68
N GLU A 165 -9.04 -0.73 20.54
CA GLU A 165 -8.11 -0.03 21.44
C GLU A 165 -6.96 0.67 20.69
N ASP A 166 -6.66 0.24 19.46
CA ASP A 166 -5.60 0.82 18.63
C ASP A 166 -6.01 2.19 18.01
N TYR A 167 -7.27 2.63 18.20
CA TYR A 167 -7.83 3.81 17.55
C TYR A 167 -8.44 4.80 18.54
N HIS A 168 -8.36 6.09 18.19
CA HIS A 168 -9.04 7.17 18.91
C HIS A 168 -10.02 7.88 17.97
N PRO A 169 -11.35 7.68 18.13
CA PRO A 169 -12.35 8.18 17.19
C PRO A 169 -12.41 9.72 17.10
N ASP A 170 -11.98 10.40 18.15
CA ASP A 170 -11.95 11.86 18.29
C ASP A 170 -10.57 12.47 18.00
N TYR A 171 -9.59 11.67 17.52
CA TYR A 171 -8.21 12.13 17.35
C TYR A 171 -8.09 13.40 16.50
N LEU A 172 -8.87 13.48 15.42
CA LEU A 172 -8.90 14.62 14.49
C LEU A 172 -9.94 15.69 14.85
N SER A 173 -10.65 15.55 15.97
CA SER A 173 -11.59 16.58 16.43
C SER A 173 -10.85 17.85 16.84
N ASP A 174 -11.40 19.01 16.46
CA ASP A 174 -10.93 20.33 16.93
C ASP A 174 -11.09 20.52 18.44
N LYS A 175 -11.90 19.67 19.09
CA LYS A 175 -12.09 19.66 20.56
C LYS A 175 -10.91 19.03 21.30
N ILE A 176 -10.05 18.29 20.60
CA ILE A 176 -8.90 17.61 21.19
C ILE A 176 -7.63 18.43 20.97
N GLY A 177 -7.06 18.93 22.07
CA GLY A 177 -5.82 19.70 22.07
C GLY A 177 -4.55 18.85 21.90
N VAL A 178 -3.44 19.51 21.59
CA VAL A 178 -2.12 18.87 21.38
C VAL A 178 -1.67 18.07 22.61
N GLU A 179 -1.92 18.56 23.82
CA GLU A 179 -1.55 17.89 25.07
C GLU A 179 -2.16 16.49 25.18
N LYS A 180 -3.44 16.35 24.81
CA LYS A 180 -4.14 15.07 24.84
C LYS A 180 -3.60 14.11 23.79
N ARG A 181 -3.29 14.60 22.58
CA ARG A 181 -2.66 13.80 21.52
C ARG A 181 -1.27 13.30 21.91
N LEU A 182 -0.48 14.12 22.61
CA LEU A 182 0.82 13.72 23.13
C LEU A 182 0.72 12.62 24.19
N GLN A 183 -0.31 12.64 25.04
CA GLN A 183 -0.55 11.56 26.01
C GLN A 183 -0.87 10.21 25.33
N TRP A 184 -1.50 10.23 24.16
CA TRP A 184 -1.81 9.02 23.39
C TRP A 184 -0.62 8.49 22.58
N ALA A 185 0.33 9.36 22.21
CA ALA A 185 1.50 9.00 21.42
C ALA A 185 2.76 8.69 22.27
N ALA A 186 2.67 8.82 23.60
CA ALA A 186 3.74 8.54 24.56
C ALA A 186 3.77 7.06 24.95
#